data_AF-A0A1H3WI84-F1
#
_entry.id   AF-A0A1H3WI84-F1
#
_cell.length_a   1.000
_cell.length_b   1.000
_cell.length_c   1.000
_cell.angle_alpha   90.00
_cell.angle_beta   90.00
_cell.angle_gamma   90.00
#
_symmetry.space_group_name_H-M   'P 1'
#
loop_
_entity.id
_entity.type
_entity.pdbx_description
1 polymer ?
#
loop_
_entity_poly.entity_id
_entity_poly.type
_entity_poly.pdbx_seq_one_letter_code
_entity_poly.pdbx_strand_id
1 'polypeptide(L)' 'MLPLQMGLPGGIELLVVTLLVFVLSFVGAYWVYTDAEKRGDEYAAFWALAVGVLTLFTGLGGLLALAVYVWQRD' A
#
# COMPACT_ATOMS: atom_id res chain seq x y z
N MET A 1 9.87 26.44 20.16
CA MET A 1 10.27 25.01 20.08
C MET A 1 9.01 24.20 19.90
N LEU A 2 8.75 23.69 18.70
CA LEU A 2 7.64 22.75 18.48
C LEU A 2 8.01 21.44 19.20
N PRO A 3 7.21 20.96 20.17
CA PRO A 3 7.47 19.66 20.74
C PRO A 3 7.08 18.61 19.69
N LEU A 4 8.06 18.11 18.96
CA LEU A 4 7.93 16.84 18.25
C LEU A 4 7.80 15.76 19.32
N GLN A 5 6.65 15.10 19.31
CA GLN A 5 6.28 13.91 20.08
C GLN A 5 7.44 12.92 20.26
N MET A 6 8.27 13.13 21.29
CA MET A 6 9.27 12.18 21.76
C MET A 6 8.64 11.30 22.86
N GLY A 7 7.52 10.68 22.54
CA GLY A 7 6.83 9.69 23.34
C GLY A 7 6.16 8.73 22.38
N LEU A 8 6.30 7.42 22.60
CA LEU A 8 5.74 6.37 21.76
C LEU A 8 4.29 6.76 21.37
N PRO A 9 3.96 6.92 20.07
CA PRO A 9 2.61 7.27 19.67
C PRO A 9 1.70 6.16 20.22
N GLY A 10 0.73 6.52 21.04
CA GLY A 10 -0.11 5.54 21.76
C GLY A 10 -1.60 5.80 21.62
N GLY A 11 -1.99 6.99 21.19
CA GLY A 11 -3.37 7.44 21.12
C GLY A 11 -3.88 7.60 19.70
N ILE A 12 -4.46 8.76 19.42
CA ILE A 12 -5.12 9.06 18.15
C ILE A 12 -4.14 9.03 16.97
N GLU A 13 -2.85 9.25 17.21
CA GLU A 13 -1.83 9.26 16.17
C GLU A 13 -1.58 7.86 15.62
N LEU A 14 -1.60 6.82 16.47
CA LEU A 14 -1.57 5.43 15.97
C LEU A 14 -2.79 5.13 15.13
N LEU A 15 -3.98 5.54 15.58
CA LEU A 15 -5.21 5.33 14.82
C LEU A 15 -5.13 6.00 13.44
N VAL A 16 -4.66 7.25 13.38
CA VAL A 16 -4.49 7.98 12.13
C VAL A 16 -3.47 7.30 11.23
N VAL A 17 -2.31 6.89 11.75
CA VAL A 17 -1.29 6.17 10.96
C VAL A 17 -1.82 4.84 10.45
N THR A 18 -2.49 4.05 11.30
CA THR A 18 -3.10 2.77 10.89
C THR A 18 -4.17 2.98 9.84
N LEU A 19 -5.05 3.98 10.00
CA LEU A 19 -6.06 4.31 8.99
C LEU A 19 -5.43 4.77 7.68
N LEU A 20 -4.35 5.55 7.72
CA LEU A 20 -3.62 5.95 6.53
C LEU A 20 -3.02 4.74 5.80
N VAL A 21 -2.33 3.85 6.51
CA VAL A 21 -1.78 2.62 5.91
C VAL A 21 -2.89 1.75 5.35
N PHE A 22 -4.01 1.63 6.06
CA PHE A 22 -5.19 0.90 5.61
C PHE A 22 -5.77 1.50 4.33
N VAL A 23 -6.05 2.80 4.29
CA VAL A 23 -6.58 3.45 3.07
C VAL A 23 -5.60 3.32 1.90
N LEU A 24 -4.30 3.56 2.13
CA LEU A 24 -3.28 3.46 1.09
C LEU A 24 -3.15 2.04 0.51
N SER A 25 -3.29 1.01 1.34
CA SER A 25 -3.24 -0.38 0.88
C SER A 25 -4.42 -0.71 -0.04
N PHE A 26 -5.64 -0.28 0.28
CA PHE A 26 -6.81 -0.48 -0.60
C PHE A 26 -6.75 0.37 -1.86
N VAL A 27 -6.33 1.63 -1.77
CA VAL A 27 -6.16 2.52 -2.93
C VAL A 27 -5.10 1.95 -3.88
N GLY A 28 -3.97 1.48 -3.34
CA GLY A 28 -2.92 0.83 -4.12
C GLY A 28 -3.42 -0.43 -4.81
N ALA A 29 -4.09 -1.33 -4.08
CA ALA A 29 -4.66 -2.55 -4.64
C ALA A 29 -5.66 -2.26 -5.78
N TYR A 30 -6.57 -1.31 -5.56
CA TYR A 30 -7.56 -0.94 -6.57
C TYR A 30 -6.90 -0.35 -7.82
N TRP A 31 -5.94 0.55 -7.64
CA TRP A 31 -5.22 1.14 -8.77
C TRP A 31 -4.47 0.08 -9.57
N VAL A 32 -3.71 -0.79 -8.91
CA VAL A 32 -2.98 -1.90 -9.55
C VAL A 32 -3.93 -2.83 -10.29
N TYR A 33 -5.05 -3.22 -9.67
CA TYR A 33 -6.06 -4.04 -10.32
C TYR A 33 -6.57 -3.41 -11.61
N THR A 34 -7.03 -2.16 -11.53
CA THR A 34 -7.61 -1.47 -12.69
C THR A 34 -6.59 -1.17 -13.79
N ASP A 35 -5.32 -0.92 -13.47
CA ASP A 35 -4.25 -0.73 -14.45
C ASP A 35 -3.90 -2.07 -15.13
N ALA A 36 -3.77 -3.16 -14.35
CA ALA A 36 -3.46 -4.49 -14.86
C ALA A 36 -4.61 -5.05 -15.74
N GLU A 37 -5.85 -4.89 -15.30
CA GLU A 37 -7.03 -5.33 -16.04
C GLU A 37 -7.17 -4.59 -17.38
N LYS A 38 -6.92 -3.27 -17.41
CA LYS A 38 -6.91 -2.48 -18.66
C LYS A 38 -5.83 -2.92 -19.65
N ARG A 39 -4.74 -3.51 -19.15
CA ARG A 39 -3.64 -4.06 -19.96
C ARG A 39 -3.87 -5.51 -20.37
N GLY A 40 -4.94 -6.14 -19.90
CA GLY A 40 -5.25 -7.55 -20.18
C GLY A 40 -4.34 -8.53 -19.43
N ASP A 41 -3.76 -8.13 -18.30
CA ASP A 41 -2.94 -9.02 -17.47
C ASP A 41 -3.82 -10.07 -16.75
N GLU A 42 -3.57 -11.35 -17.03
CA GLU A 42 -4.28 -12.47 -16.42
C GLU A 42 -4.11 -12.57 -14.89
N TYR A 43 -3.05 -11.95 -14.36
CA TYR A 43 -2.71 -11.92 -12.93
C TYR A 43 -3.12 -10.62 -12.24
N ALA A 44 -3.99 -9.79 -12.83
CA ALA A 44 -4.42 -8.50 -12.26
C ALA A 44 -4.85 -8.59 -10.79
N ALA A 45 -5.64 -9.61 -10.43
CA ALA A 45 -6.07 -9.84 -9.05
C ALA A 45 -4.91 -10.20 -8.11
N PHE A 46 -3.94 -10.99 -8.58
CA PHE A 46 -2.75 -11.33 -7.80
C PHE A 46 -1.85 -10.13 -7.56
N TRP A 47 -1.66 -9.26 -8.56
CA TRP A 47 -0.93 -8.01 -8.38
C TRP A 47 -1.57 -7.09 -7.36
N ALA A 48 -2.89 -6.93 -7.45
CA ALA A 48 -3.66 -6.13 -6.51
C ALA A 48 -3.54 -6.65 -5.07
N LEU A 49 -3.66 -7.98 -4.89
CA LEU A 49 -3.48 -8.61 -3.58
C LEU A 49 -2.04 -8.49 -3.07
N ALA A 50 -1.04 -8.73 -3.92
CA ALA A 50 0.36 -8.61 -3.54
C ALA A 50 0.66 -7.19 -3.04
N VAL A 51 0.28 -6.16 -3.80
CA VAL A 51 0.51 -4.77 -3.41
C VAL A 51 -0.30 -4.38 -2.19
N GLY A 52 -1.61 -4.68 -2.16
CA GLY A 52 -2.49 -4.30 -1.05
C GLY A 52 -2.12 -4.98 0.26
N VAL A 53 -2.03 -6.31 0.26
CA VAL A 53 -1.76 -7.11 1.47
C VAL A 53 -0.36 -6.83 2.00
N LEU A 54 0.66 -6.80 1.14
CA LEU A 54 2.02 -6.52 1.61
C LEU A 54 2.15 -5.07 2.12
N THR A 55 1.44 -4.10 1.54
CA THR A 55 1.41 -2.72 2.07
C THR A 55 0.79 -2.70 3.47
N LEU A 56 -0.33 -3.40 3.65
CA LEU A 56 -1.05 -3.43 4.93
C LEU A 56 -0.24 -4.06 6.07
N PHE A 57 0.46 -5.17 5.81
CA PHE A 57 1.15 -5.93 6.87
C PHE A 57 2.63 -5.62 7.03
N THR A 58 3.29 -5.12 5.98
CA THR A 58 4.74 -4.91 5.99
C THR A 58 5.16 -3.48 5.62
N GLY A 59 4.29 -2.72 4.96
CA GLY A 59 4.61 -1.43 4.36
C GLY A 59 5.62 -1.55 3.22
N LEU A 60 6.89 -1.80 3.57
CA LEU A 60 8.00 -1.93 2.63
C LEU A 60 7.80 -3.04 1.59
N GLY A 61 7.29 -4.21 1.99
CA GLY A 61 7.02 -5.29 1.04
C GLY A 61 5.97 -4.89 0.00
N GLY A 62 4.99 -4.08 0.39
CA GLY A 62 3.99 -3.54 -0.53
C GLY A 62 4.55 -2.53 -1.51
N LEU A 63 5.43 -1.63 -1.04
CA LEU A 63 6.15 -0.70 -1.90
C LEU A 63 7.06 -1.42 -2.89
N LEU A 64 7.75 -2.49 -2.45
CA LEU A 64 8.56 -3.32 -3.34
C LEU A 64 7.71 -4.05 -4.37
N ALA A 65 6.60 -4.68 -3.97
CA ALA A 65 5.67 -5.31 -4.90
C ALA A 65 5.12 -4.31 -5.92
N LEU A 66 4.77 -3.09 -5.48
CA LEU A 66 4.32 -2.01 -6.36
C LEU A 66 5.41 -1.58 -7.33
N ALA A 67 6.65 -1.44 -6.87
CA ALA A 67 7.78 -1.09 -7.73
C ALA A 67 8.04 -2.16 -8.79
N VAL A 68 7.97 -3.45 -8.42
CA VAL A 68 8.09 -4.58 -9.36
C VAL A 68 6.96 -4.58 -10.37
N TYR A 69 5.71 -4.40 -9.93
CA TYR A 69 4.56 -4.29 -10.82
C TYR A 69 4.75 -3.14 -11.83
N VAL A 70 5.12 -1.96 -11.35
CA VAL A 70 5.34 -0.78 -12.20
C VAL A 70 6.48 -0.97 -13.18
N TRP A 71 7.49 -1.76 -12.82
CA TRP A 71 8.61 -2.09 -13.72
C TRP A 71 8.23 -3.14 -14.77
N GLN A 72 7.36 -4.10 -14.42
CA GLN A 72 6.97 -5.18 -15.33
C GLN A 72 5.80 -4.81 -16.25
N ARG A 73 4.94 -3.86 -15.86
CA ARG A 73 3.67 -3.58 -16.56
C ARG A 73 3.81 -2.97 -17.96
N ASP A 74 5.02 -2.64 -18.39
CA ASP A 74 5.34 -2.18 -19.75
C ASP A 74 5.34 -3.36 -20.74
#